data_AF-A0A225W0D6-F1
#
_entry.id   AF-A0A225W0D6-F1
#
_cell.length_a   1.000
_cell.length_b   1.000
_cell.length_c   1.000
_cell.angle_alpha   90.00
_cell.angle_beta   90.00
_cell.angle_gamma   90.00
#
_symmetry.space_group_name_H-M   'P 1'
#
loop_
_entity.id
_entity.type
_entity.pdbx_description
1 polymer ?
#
loop_
_entity_poly.entity_id
_entity_poly.type
_entity_poly.pdbx_seq_one_letter_code
_entity_poly.pdbx_strand_id
1 'polypeptide(L)'
;MVCLWVGGRRWKQSRRRYKRAAIAAARRRGTQDALHRHNAWVHDSPQIGQAIYSVSWIEGRQVLGASAWGEQVFYRLKLRAFSMWDPAALRPACVIEECDTDTPIGTLQLSAQRAS
;
A
#
# COMPACT_ATOMS: atom_id res chain seq x y z
N MET A 1 -32.51 -17.22 -1.63
CA MET A 1 -31.99 -17.56 -2.99
C MET A 1 -31.33 -16.31 -3.57
N VAL A 2 -30.45 -16.41 -4.57
CA VAL A 2 -29.87 -15.26 -5.29
C VAL A 2 -30.03 -15.50 -6.79
N CYS A 3 -30.44 -14.47 -7.53
CA CYS A 3 -30.57 -14.49 -8.99
C CYS A 3 -29.42 -13.67 -9.59
N LEU A 4 -28.72 -14.24 -10.56
CA LEU A 4 -27.59 -13.61 -11.25
C LEU A 4 -27.89 -13.61 -12.75
N TRP A 5 -27.51 -12.55 -13.45
CA TRP A 5 -27.53 -12.53 -14.91
C TRP A 5 -26.12 -12.80 -15.44
N VAL A 6 -25.96 -13.87 -16.21
CA VAL A 6 -24.67 -14.28 -16.78
C VAL A 6 -24.91 -14.68 -18.24
N GLY A 7 -24.20 -14.05 -19.18
CA GLY A 7 -24.28 -14.37 -20.61
C GLY A 7 -25.70 -14.33 -21.18
N GLY A 8 -26.50 -13.33 -20.79
CA GLY A 8 -27.89 -13.19 -21.26
C GLY A 8 -28.88 -14.20 -20.68
N ARG A 9 -28.52 -14.97 -19.64
CA ARG A 9 -29.45 -15.88 -18.93
C ARG A 9 -29.49 -15.59 -17.43
N ARG A 10 -30.65 -15.82 -16.82
CA ARG A 10 -30.86 -15.69 -15.37
C ARG A 10 -30.55 -17.01 -14.66
N TRP A 11 -29.48 -17.03 -13.89
CA TRP A 11 -29.07 -18.13 -13.03
C TRP A 11 -29.67 -17.95 -11.64
N LYS A 12 -30.17 -19.03 -11.03
CA LYS A 12 -30.61 -19.03 -9.64
C LYS A 12 -29.70 -19.93 -8.81
N GLN A 13 -29.26 -19.42 -7.67
CA GLN A 13 -28.33 -20.14 -6.79
C GLN A 13 -28.69 -19.94 -5.32
N SER A 14 -28.31 -20.88 -4.46
CA SER A 14 -28.43 -20.69 -3.02
C SER A 14 -27.51 -19.55 -2.57
N ARG A 15 -27.99 -18.74 -1.61
CA ARG A 15 -27.24 -17.60 -1.06
C ARG A 15 -25.88 -18.04 -0.49
N ARG A 16 -25.83 -19.21 0.16
CA ARG A 16 -24.61 -19.80 0.72
C ARG A 16 -23.57 -20.08 -0.37
N ARG A 17 -23.96 -20.70 -1.48
CA ARG A 17 -23.04 -21.03 -2.58
C ARG A 17 -22.56 -19.77 -3.29
N TYR A 18 -23.44 -18.79 -3.50
CA TYR A 18 -23.06 -17.48 -4.05
C TYR A 18 -22.02 -16.78 -3.16
N LYS A 19 -22.27 -16.66 -1.85
CA LYS A 19 -21.33 -16.01 -0.92
C LYS A 19 -19.96 -16.69 -0.92
N ARG A 20 -19.90 -18.03 -0.91
CA ARG A 20 -18.63 -18.76 -1.00
C ARG A 20 -17.87 -18.44 -2.28
N ALA A 21 -18.55 -18.43 -3.42
CA ALA A 21 -17.94 -18.08 -4.70
C ALA A 21 -17.45 -16.62 -4.72
N ALA A 22 -18.25 -15.69 -4.22
CA ALA A 22 -17.89 -14.27 -4.13
C ALA A 22 -16.66 -14.05 -3.23
N ILE A 23 -16.62 -14.69 -2.06
CA ILE A 23 -15.46 -14.63 -1.14
C ILE A 23 -14.22 -15.23 -1.82
N ALA A 24 -14.34 -16.40 -2.47
CA ALA A 24 -13.22 -17.01 -3.18
C ALA A 24 -12.70 -16.11 -4.30
N ALA A 25 -13.59 -15.49 -5.08
CA ALA A 25 -13.22 -14.56 -6.13
C ALA A 25 -12.55 -13.30 -5.57
N ALA A 26 -13.08 -12.74 -4.47
CA ALA A 26 -12.49 -11.60 -3.78
C ALA A 26 -11.08 -11.92 -3.26
N ARG A 27 -10.87 -13.10 -2.67
CA ARG A 27 -9.55 -13.58 -2.24
C ARG A 27 -8.57 -13.67 -3.41
N ARG A 28 -8.96 -14.28 -4.53
CA ARG A 28 -8.11 -14.36 -5.73
C ARG A 28 -7.70 -12.99 -6.24
N ARG A 29 -8.65 -12.06 -6.35
CA ARG A 29 -8.36 -10.68 -6.75
C ARG A 29 -7.40 -10.00 -5.77
N GLY A 30 -7.63 -10.18 -4.47
CA GLY A 30 -6.73 -9.64 -3.44
C GLY A 30 -5.30 -10.18 -3.56
N THR A 31 -5.13 -11.48 -3.81
CA THR A 31 -3.81 -12.08 -4.03
C THR A 31 -3.14 -11.54 -5.29
N GLN A 32 -3.88 -11.42 -6.39
CA GLN A 32 -3.38 -10.85 -7.65
C GLN A 32 -2.96 -9.39 -7.49
N ASP A 33 -3.77 -8.58 -6.79
CA ASP A 33 -3.49 -7.17 -6.53
C ASP A 33 -2.25 -7.01 -5.63
N ALA A 34 -2.12 -7.84 -4.59
CA ALA A 34 -0.93 -7.85 -3.74
C ALA A 34 0.36 -8.22 -4.51
N LEU A 35 0.28 -9.20 -5.42
CA LEU A 35 1.40 -9.56 -6.31
C LEU A 35 1.73 -8.46 -7.32
N HIS A 36 0.72 -7.80 -7.86
CA HIS A 36 0.92 -6.67 -8.76
C HIS A 36 1.66 -5.53 -8.07
N ARG A 37 1.25 -5.17 -6.84
CA ARG A 37 1.89 -4.14 -6.02
C ARG A 37 3.31 -4.52 -5.60
N HIS A 38 3.55 -5.80 -5.29
CA HIS A 38 4.91 -6.33 -5.06
C HIS A 38 5.80 -6.08 -6.29
N ASN A 39 5.33 -6.48 -7.47
CA ASN A 39 6.10 -6.32 -8.69
C ASN A 39 6.36 -4.85 -9.01
N ALA A 40 5.41 -3.97 -8.72
CA ALA A 40 5.59 -2.52 -8.85
C ALA A 40 6.68 -1.99 -7.89
N TRP A 41 6.75 -2.48 -6.65
CA TRP A 41 7.84 -2.14 -5.73
C TRP A 41 9.21 -2.59 -6.28
N VAL A 42 9.31 -3.85 -6.72
CA VAL A 42 10.56 -4.41 -7.26
C VAL A 42 10.99 -3.69 -8.54
N HIS A 43 10.03 -3.33 -9.40
CA HIS A 43 10.30 -2.58 -10.63
C HIS A 43 10.89 -1.20 -10.34
N ASP A 44 10.32 -0.46 -9.40
CA ASP A 44 10.74 0.92 -9.13
C ASP A 44 12.00 0.98 -8.25
N SER A 45 12.13 0.07 -7.29
CA SER A 45 13.32 -0.07 -6.46
C SER A 45 13.49 -1.52 -6.01
N PRO A 46 14.37 -2.29 -6.65
CA PRO A 46 14.61 -3.70 -6.30
C PRO A 46 15.02 -3.88 -4.84
N GLN A 47 15.83 -2.97 -4.28
CA GLN A 47 16.29 -3.05 -2.90
C GLN A 47 15.13 -2.86 -1.91
N ILE A 48 14.30 -1.84 -2.12
CA ILE A 48 13.14 -1.57 -1.26
C ILE A 48 12.11 -2.69 -1.38
N GLY A 49 11.83 -3.14 -2.62
CA GLY A 49 10.91 -4.25 -2.86
C GLY A 49 11.33 -5.53 -2.14
N GLN A 50 12.61 -5.90 -2.22
CA GLN A 50 13.14 -7.04 -1.47
C GLN A 50 13.06 -6.84 0.05
N ALA A 51 13.48 -5.68 0.57
CA ALA A 51 13.49 -5.42 2.00
C ALA A 51 12.09 -5.41 2.63
N ILE A 52 11.09 -4.85 1.94
CA ILE A 52 9.70 -4.84 2.42
C ILE A 52 9.12 -6.25 2.49
N TYR A 53 9.49 -7.13 1.54
CA TYR A 53 8.94 -8.48 1.45
C TYR A 53 9.77 -9.54 2.15
N SER A 54 11.02 -9.26 2.53
CA SER A 54 11.84 -10.14 3.36
C SER A 54 11.30 -10.24 4.79
N VAL A 55 10.64 -9.19 5.28
CA VAL A 55 9.97 -9.19 6.58
C VAL A 55 8.60 -9.86 6.44
N SER A 56 8.37 -10.99 7.10
CA SER A 56 7.05 -11.64 7.13
C SER A 56 6.03 -10.80 7.91
N TRP A 57 4.74 -11.11 7.78
CA TRP A 57 3.71 -10.44 8.59
C TRP A 57 3.87 -10.69 10.09
N ILE A 58 4.37 -11.87 10.45
CA ILE A 58 4.58 -12.26 11.85
C ILE A 58 5.76 -11.48 12.43
N GLU A 59 6.87 -11.41 11.70
CA GLU A 59 8.04 -10.62 12.11
C GLU A 59 7.71 -9.13 12.17
N GLY A 60 6.98 -8.59 11.18
CA GLY A 60 6.52 -7.20 11.22
C GLY A 60 5.68 -6.89 12.46
N ARG A 61 4.79 -7.80 12.87
CA ARG A 61 3.98 -7.69 14.10
C ARG A 61 4.83 -7.72 15.37
N GLN A 62 5.90 -8.51 15.38
CA GLN A 62 6.84 -8.55 16.51
C GLN A 62 7.66 -7.27 16.61
N VAL A 63 8.13 -6.74 15.47
CA VAL A 63 8.98 -5.54 15.39
C VAL A 63 8.22 -4.26 15.72
N LEU A 64 7.00 -4.10 15.19
CA LEU A 64 6.21 -2.88 15.36
C LEU A 64 5.48 -2.81 16.71
N GLY A 65 5.62 -3.87 17.52
CA GLY A 65 4.75 -4.14 18.65
C GLY A 65 3.32 -4.49 18.20
N ALA A 66 2.56 -5.15 19.07
CA ALA A 66 1.17 -5.54 18.81
C ALA A 66 0.20 -4.33 18.81
N SER A 67 0.61 -3.18 18.29
CA SER A 67 -0.26 -2.03 18.08
C SER A 67 -1.00 -2.22 16.75
N ALA A 68 -2.33 -2.10 16.79
CA ALA A 68 -3.17 -2.17 15.59
C ALA A 68 -2.75 -1.12 14.54
N TRP A 69 -2.26 0.04 15.00
CA TRP A 69 -1.77 1.11 14.14
C TRP A 69 -0.49 0.72 13.39
N GLY A 70 0.51 0.13 14.06
CA GLY A 70 1.74 -0.34 13.42
C GLY A 70 1.47 -1.39 12.36
N GLU A 71 0.60 -2.36 12.66
CA GLU A 71 0.17 -3.36 11.68
C GLU A 71 -0.52 -2.72 10.47
N GLN A 72 -1.36 -1.71 10.69
CA GLN A 72 -2.05 -1.00 9.61
C GLN A 72 -1.06 -0.21 8.74
N VAL A 73 -0.08 0.45 9.33
CA VAL A 73 0.97 1.18 8.60
C VAL A 73 1.79 0.22 7.75
N PHE A 74 2.27 -0.88 8.33
CA PHE A 74 3.01 -1.90 7.60
C PHE A 74 2.18 -2.56 6.48
N TYR A 75 0.90 -2.78 6.75
CA TYR A 75 -0.04 -3.29 5.76
C TYR A 75 -0.17 -2.34 4.56
N ARG A 76 -0.31 -1.05 4.82
CA ARG A 76 -0.36 -0.03 3.76
C ARG A 76 0.96 0.09 3.02
N LEU A 77 2.10 -0.03 3.70
CA LEU A 77 3.43 -0.01 3.08
C LEU A 77 3.59 -1.13 2.05
N LYS A 78 3.36 -2.37 2.49
CA LYS A 78 3.44 -3.57 1.63
C LYS A 78 2.51 -3.48 0.43
N LEU A 79 1.30 -2.97 0.66
CA LEU A 79 0.33 -2.80 -0.41
C LEU A 79 0.52 -1.50 -1.21
N ARG A 80 1.56 -0.71 -0.95
CA ARG A 80 1.74 0.58 -1.65
C ARG A 80 0.47 1.45 -1.60
N ALA A 81 -0.23 1.39 -0.47
CA ALA A 81 -1.53 2.00 -0.22
C ALA A 81 -1.43 3.24 0.67
N PHE A 82 -0.25 3.84 0.73
CA PHE A 82 -0.11 5.22 1.19
C PHE A 82 -0.61 6.12 0.08
N SER A 83 -1.73 6.78 0.34
CA SER A 83 -2.08 7.94 -0.46
C SER A 83 -1.05 9.01 -0.09
N MET A 84 -0.32 9.53 -1.07
CA MET A 84 0.35 10.81 -0.88
C MET A 84 -0.66 11.92 -0.62
N TRP A 85 -1.97 11.69 -0.72
CA TRP A 85 -2.98 12.70 -0.44
C TRP A 85 -2.94 13.21 1.02
N ASP A 86 -2.64 14.49 1.19
CA ASP A 86 -2.85 15.25 2.42
C ASP A 86 -4.31 15.75 2.44
N PRO A 87 -5.16 15.25 3.36
CA PRO A 87 -6.53 15.70 3.47
C PRO A 87 -6.65 17.13 4.03
N ALA A 88 -5.65 17.65 4.77
CA ALA A 88 -5.68 19.00 5.33
C ALA A 88 -5.42 20.05 4.25
N ALA A 89 -4.44 19.79 3.37
CA ALA A 89 -4.12 20.68 2.26
C ALA A 89 -4.84 20.33 0.94
N LEU A 90 -5.67 19.27 0.92
CA LEU A 90 -6.39 18.76 -0.25
C LEU A 90 -5.47 18.61 -1.49
N ARG A 91 -4.23 18.16 -1.27
CA ARG A 91 -3.20 18.04 -2.31
C ARG A 91 -2.35 16.77 -2.08
N PRO A 92 -1.64 16.25 -3.09
CA PRO A 92 -0.58 15.28 -2.85
C PRO A 92 0.50 15.91 -1.93
N ALA A 93 0.59 15.43 -0.70
CA ALA A 93 1.68 15.60 0.24
C ALA A 93 2.99 15.17 -0.42
N CYS A 94 3.96 16.07 -0.44
CA CYS A 94 5.34 15.66 -0.63
C CYS A 94 5.93 15.31 0.73
N VAL A 95 6.56 14.13 0.81
CA VAL A 95 7.17 13.59 2.03
C VAL A 95 8.61 14.03 2.23
N ILE A 96 9.14 14.85 1.31
CA ILE A 96 10.51 15.37 1.33
C ILE A 96 10.44 16.83 1.75
N GLU A 97 11.20 17.23 2.79
CA GLU A 97 11.26 18.62 3.26
C GLU A 97 11.64 19.62 2.15
N GLU A 98 12.37 19.15 1.14
CA GLU A 98 12.80 19.93 -0.05
C GLU A 98 11.64 20.33 -0.98
N CYS A 99 10.46 19.73 -0.83
CA CYS A 99 9.27 20.08 -1.61
C CYS A 99 8.46 21.24 -1.02
N ASP A 100 8.85 21.77 0.14
CA ASP A 100 8.19 22.92 0.74
C ASP A 100 8.65 24.19 0.01
N THR A 101 8.09 24.42 -1.18
CA THR A 101 8.36 25.58 -2.04
C THR A 101 7.83 26.90 -1.48
N ASP A 102 7.66 27.01 -0.17
CA ASP A 102 7.53 28.29 0.53
C ASP A 102 8.89 28.80 1.05
N THR A 103 9.98 28.04 0.86
CA THR A 103 11.34 28.60 1.01
C THR A 103 11.81 29.22 -0.31
N PRO A 104 12.06 30.54 -0.36
CA PRO A 104 12.68 31.15 -1.53
C PRO A 104 14.05 30.51 -1.77
N ILE A 105 14.27 30.06 -3.00
CA ILE A 105 15.52 29.49 -3.50
C ILE A 105 16.63 30.54 -3.32
N GLY A 106 17.36 30.46 -2.23
CA GLY A 106 18.46 31.37 -1.99
C GLY A 106 18.86 31.53 -0.54
N THR A 107 19.25 30.45 0.15
CA THR A 107 20.37 30.44 1.13
C THR A 107 20.45 29.10 1.84
N LEU A 108 21.12 28.12 1.23
CA LEU A 108 21.90 27.17 2.00
C LEU A 108 23.28 27.12 1.36
N GLN A 109 24.10 28.11 1.73
CA GLN A 109 25.53 28.03 1.56
C GLN A 109 26.01 26.76 2.25
N LEU A 110 26.77 25.96 1.49
CA LEU A 110 27.66 24.95 2.02
C LEU A 110 28.47 25.51 3.19
N SER A 111 28.20 25.05 4.41
CA SER A 111 29.18 25.01 5.49
C SER A 111 29.70 23.58 5.65
N ALA A 112 30.31 23.09 4.56
CA ALA A 112 31.25 21.98 4.62
C ALA A 112 32.66 22.54 4.85
N GLN A 113 33.06 22.72 6.11
CA GLN A 113 34.47 22.78 6.55
C GLN A 113 34.53 22.12 7.94
N ARG A 114 34.87 20.83 8.02
CA ARG A 114 36.21 20.30 8.35
C ARG A 114 36.73 20.70 9.73
N ALA A 115 36.79 19.68 10.60
CA ALA A 115 37.94 19.27 11.41
C ALA A 115 38.89 20.36 11.92
N SER A 116 39.01 20.48 13.25
CA SER A 116 40.14 20.00 14.07
C SER A 116 39.94 20.47 15.52
#